data_AF-A0A090TE32-F1
#
_entry.id   AF-A0A090TE32-F1
#
_cell.length_a   1.000
_cell.length_b   1.000
_cell.length_c   1.000
_cell.angle_alpha   90.00
_cell.angle_beta   90.00
_cell.angle_gamma   90.00
#
_symmetry.space_group_name_H-M   'P 1'
#
loop_
_entity.id
_entity.type
_entity.pdbx_description
1 polymer ?
#
loop_
_entity_poly.entity_id
_entity_poly.type
_entity_poly.pdbx_seq_one_letter_code
_entity_poly.pdbx_strand_id
1 'polypeptide(L)'
;MSMTKCFKAILLEAYIELDGFNTPPTVEALAEKSWHVLARYPRLKTADLSKTYQDLTPDSAKWIKYWRDNPINAFIGGNSKKGESWFANVDGKLTANFSVEPSLQPTFHDFTKELIDFHLAKYAERAREKSELALVQTDTLPAAANEGTLLPYFPNLKIACGHFKTGTHDEVESMAIDLPNLNPEMHFLARASGNSMNGGKTPILDGDLLLFEFVTSTTAGSITGKTMAVEIQDESGDNQYLLRVVQKDKEGQYWLKANNPDYDLMLANESMRTLARLKQVIGE
;
A
#
# COMPACT_ATOMS: atom_id res chain seq x y z
N MET A 1 0.75 8.65 -2.13
CA MET A 1 -0.32 7.70 -2.55
C MET A 1 0.32 6.53 -3.27
N SER A 2 0.00 5.28 -2.90
CA SER A 2 0.48 4.10 -3.62
C SER A 2 -0.52 3.68 -4.70
N MET A 3 -0.08 3.59 -5.96
CA MET A 3 -0.91 3.09 -7.06
C MET A 3 -1.04 1.56 -6.99
N THR A 4 -2.28 1.06 -7.00
CA THR A 4 -2.61 -0.38 -7.05
C THR A 4 -2.85 -0.89 -8.48
N LYS A 5 -3.24 -0.01 -9.40
CA LYS A 5 -3.37 -0.25 -10.86
C LYS A 5 -2.92 0.97 -11.66
N CYS A 6 -2.50 0.78 -12.90
CA CYS A 6 -1.98 1.84 -13.77
C CYS A 6 -3.04 2.80 -14.34
N PHE A 7 -4.33 2.43 -14.37
CA PHE A 7 -5.35 3.13 -15.17
C PHE A 7 -5.49 4.63 -14.90
N LYS A 8 -5.25 5.08 -13.65
CA LYS A 8 -5.30 6.50 -13.30
C LYS A 8 -4.19 7.31 -13.96
N ALA A 9 -2.97 6.77 -14.00
CA ALA A 9 -1.84 7.41 -14.67
C ALA A 9 -2.01 7.37 -16.20
N ILE A 10 -2.52 6.26 -16.73
CA ILE A 10 -2.85 6.14 -18.16
C ILE A 10 -3.92 7.16 -18.59
N LEU A 11 -4.96 7.38 -17.77
CA LEU A 11 -5.96 8.42 -18.03
C LEU A 11 -5.33 9.81 -18.07
N LEU A 12 -4.45 10.12 -17.11
CA LEU A 12 -3.78 11.43 -17.06
C LEU A 12 -2.80 11.62 -18.22
N GLU A 13 -2.07 10.57 -18.63
CA GLU A 13 -1.19 10.63 -19.80
C GLU A 13 -2.00 10.89 -21.09
N ALA A 14 -3.13 10.18 -21.26
CA ALA A 14 -4.05 10.44 -22.36
C ALA A 14 -4.63 11.87 -22.31
N TYR A 15 -4.94 12.37 -21.12
CA TYR A 15 -5.46 13.73 -20.92
C TYR A 15 -4.46 14.80 -21.37
N ILE A 16 -3.19 14.69 -20.97
CA ILE A 16 -2.16 15.65 -21.37
C ILE A 16 -1.71 15.51 -22.82
N GLU A 17 -1.76 14.31 -23.41
CA GLU A 17 -1.53 14.12 -24.85
C GLU A 17 -2.66 14.67 -25.73
N LEU A 18 -3.85 14.88 -25.17
CA LEU A 18 -4.98 15.55 -25.81
C LEU A 18 -5.05 17.05 -25.47
N ASP A 19 -4.02 17.59 -24.81
CA ASP A 19 -3.98 18.99 -24.35
C ASP A 19 -5.19 19.36 -23.46
N GLY A 20 -5.58 18.43 -22.58
CA GLY A 20 -6.85 18.52 -21.86
C GLY A 20 -6.95 19.68 -20.87
N PHE A 21 -5.84 20.25 -20.41
CA PHE A 21 -5.86 21.45 -19.56
C PHE A 21 -6.33 22.70 -20.33
N ASN A 22 -6.14 22.71 -21.65
CA ASN A 22 -6.64 23.76 -22.55
C ASN A 22 -7.96 23.41 -23.20
N THR A 23 -8.04 22.20 -23.73
CA THR A 23 -9.18 21.71 -24.50
C THR A 23 -9.70 20.43 -23.87
N PRO A 24 -10.61 20.54 -22.87
CA PRO A 24 -11.15 19.38 -22.17
C PRO A 24 -11.67 18.31 -23.16
N PRO A 25 -11.10 17.09 -23.16
CA PRO A 25 -11.47 16.05 -24.10
C PRO A 25 -12.78 15.38 -23.70
N THR A 26 -13.51 14.84 -24.68
CA THR A 26 -14.69 14.02 -24.42
C THR A 26 -14.30 12.70 -23.74
N VAL A 27 -15.24 12.10 -23.03
CA VAL A 27 -15.05 10.76 -22.42
C VAL A 27 -14.67 9.72 -23.48
N GLU A 28 -15.26 9.81 -24.68
CA GLU A 28 -14.98 8.91 -25.80
C GLU A 28 -13.54 9.07 -26.31
N ALA A 29 -13.11 10.31 -26.56
CA ALA A 29 -11.74 10.61 -27.00
C ALA A 29 -10.71 10.19 -25.95
N LEU A 30 -11.01 10.40 -24.65
CA LEU A 30 -10.15 9.93 -23.57
C LEU A 30 -10.06 8.42 -23.51
N ALA A 31 -11.17 7.70 -23.66
CA ALA A 31 -11.17 6.25 -23.64
C ALA A 31 -10.35 5.68 -24.81
N GLU A 32 -10.58 6.18 -26.01
CA GLU A 32 -9.81 5.81 -27.20
C GLU A 32 -8.32 6.10 -27.03
N LYS A 33 -7.96 7.32 -26.62
CA LYS A 33 -6.56 7.70 -26.40
C LYS A 33 -5.91 6.85 -25.31
N SER A 34 -6.60 6.60 -24.21
CA SER A 34 -6.10 5.78 -23.10
C SER A 34 -5.84 4.34 -23.53
N TRP A 35 -6.62 3.80 -24.46
CA TRP A 35 -6.37 2.49 -25.04
C TRP A 35 -5.02 2.45 -25.76
N HIS A 36 -4.73 3.46 -26.59
CA HIS A 36 -3.46 3.57 -27.31
C HIS A 36 -2.27 3.80 -26.37
N VAL A 37 -2.44 4.65 -25.35
CA VAL A 37 -1.42 4.84 -24.31
C VAL A 37 -1.15 3.52 -23.60
N LEU A 38 -2.18 2.81 -23.14
CA LEU A 38 -2.04 1.51 -22.47
C LEU A 38 -1.34 0.47 -23.35
N ALA A 39 -1.57 0.49 -24.67
CA ALA A 39 -0.92 -0.41 -25.61
C ALA A 39 0.61 -0.22 -25.69
N ARG A 40 1.13 0.96 -25.33
CA ARG A 40 2.59 1.21 -25.23
C ARG A 40 3.22 0.56 -23.99
N TYR A 41 2.40 0.14 -23.03
CA TYR A 41 2.82 -0.53 -21.80
C TYR A 41 2.32 -1.98 -21.76
N PRO A 42 2.77 -2.87 -22.66
CA PRO A 42 2.20 -4.21 -22.83
C PRO A 42 2.20 -5.04 -21.55
N ARG A 43 3.25 -4.94 -20.72
CA ARG A 43 3.32 -5.65 -19.43
C ARG A 43 2.25 -5.17 -18.45
N LEU A 44 2.08 -3.85 -18.33
CA LEU A 44 1.04 -3.26 -17.47
C LEU A 44 -0.36 -3.57 -17.99
N LYS A 45 -0.56 -3.50 -19.32
CA LYS A 45 -1.81 -3.90 -19.97
C LYS A 45 -2.18 -5.34 -19.62
N THR A 46 -1.26 -6.29 -19.75
CA THR A 46 -1.53 -7.69 -19.43
C THR A 46 -1.78 -7.92 -17.94
N ALA A 47 -1.08 -7.22 -17.06
CA ALA A 47 -1.19 -7.39 -15.61
C ALA A 47 -2.49 -6.79 -15.04
N ASP A 48 -2.89 -5.60 -15.47
CA ASP A 48 -3.98 -4.85 -14.82
C ASP A 48 -5.34 -4.99 -15.51
N LEU A 49 -5.33 -5.18 -16.84
CA LEU A 49 -6.53 -5.31 -17.66
C LEU A 49 -6.93 -6.77 -17.78
N SER A 50 -8.17 -7.11 -17.42
CA SER A 50 -8.63 -8.50 -17.54
C SER A 50 -8.76 -8.92 -19.01
N LYS A 51 -8.57 -10.22 -19.28
CA LYS A 51 -8.60 -10.80 -20.65
C LYS A 51 -9.81 -10.34 -21.46
N THR A 52 -10.99 -10.23 -20.83
CA THR A 52 -12.24 -9.77 -21.43
C THR A 52 -12.15 -8.40 -22.13
N TYR A 53 -11.21 -7.54 -21.71
CA TYR A 53 -11.04 -6.19 -22.25
C TYR A 53 -9.75 -6.01 -23.06
N GLN A 54 -8.84 -6.99 -23.07
CA GLN A 54 -7.54 -6.86 -23.75
C GLN A 54 -7.67 -6.83 -25.28
N ASP A 55 -8.65 -7.56 -25.81
CA ASP A 55 -8.91 -7.73 -27.25
C ASP A 55 -9.96 -6.75 -27.82
N LEU A 56 -10.46 -5.83 -26.99
CA LEU A 56 -11.41 -4.82 -27.45
C LEU A 56 -10.72 -3.75 -28.29
N THR A 57 -11.46 -3.19 -29.25
CA THR A 57 -11.04 -2.04 -30.03
C THR A 57 -11.27 -0.73 -29.26
N PRO A 58 -10.46 0.31 -29.52
CA PRO A 58 -10.54 1.58 -28.80
C PRO A 58 -11.87 2.33 -28.96
N ASP A 59 -12.59 2.10 -30.06
CA ASP A 59 -13.88 2.68 -30.41
C ASP A 59 -15.08 1.85 -29.93
N SER A 60 -14.85 0.66 -29.36
CA SER A 60 -15.95 -0.22 -28.95
C SER A 60 -16.73 0.39 -27.78
N ALA A 61 -18.06 0.32 -27.86
CA ALA A 61 -18.94 0.80 -26.80
C ALA A 61 -18.64 0.13 -25.43
N LYS A 62 -18.18 -1.13 -25.46
CA LYS A 62 -17.78 -1.87 -24.26
C LYS A 62 -16.51 -1.31 -23.62
N TRP A 63 -15.52 -0.91 -24.42
CA TRP A 63 -14.31 -0.25 -23.93
C TRP A 63 -14.61 1.13 -23.37
N ILE A 64 -15.37 1.95 -24.11
CA ILE A 64 -15.77 3.29 -23.67
C ILE A 64 -16.52 3.22 -22.35
N LYS A 65 -17.47 2.27 -22.22
CA LYS A 65 -18.18 2.03 -20.97
C LYS A 65 -17.25 1.64 -19.84
N TYR A 66 -16.32 0.70 -20.08
CA TYR A 66 -15.34 0.28 -19.08
C TYR A 66 -14.55 1.48 -18.54
N TRP A 67 -14.00 2.29 -19.44
CA TRP A 67 -13.17 3.43 -19.08
C TRP A 67 -13.95 4.56 -18.38
N ARG A 68 -15.21 4.76 -18.78
CA ARG A 68 -16.15 5.68 -18.12
C ARG A 68 -16.43 5.26 -16.68
N ASP A 69 -16.76 3.98 -16.47
CA ASP A 69 -17.09 3.43 -15.16
C ASP A 69 -15.86 3.40 -14.23
N ASN A 70 -14.66 3.19 -14.78
CA ASN A 70 -13.36 3.30 -14.09
C ASN A 70 -12.23 3.34 -15.15
N PRO A 71 -11.34 4.35 -15.20
CA PRO A 71 -10.96 5.29 -14.14
C PRO A 71 -11.71 6.62 -14.08
N ILE A 72 -12.50 7.01 -15.09
CA ILE A 72 -13.09 8.35 -15.14
C ILE A 72 -14.00 8.63 -13.95
N ASN A 73 -14.93 7.73 -13.63
CA ASN A 73 -15.80 7.87 -12.46
C ASN A 73 -15.02 8.07 -11.14
N ALA A 74 -13.84 7.44 -11.01
CA ALA A 74 -13.00 7.57 -9.84
C ALA A 74 -12.29 8.94 -9.76
N PHE A 75 -12.00 9.58 -10.89
CA PHE A 75 -11.36 10.91 -10.96
C PHE A 75 -12.31 12.05 -10.62
N ILE A 76 -13.60 11.87 -10.92
CA ILE A 76 -14.65 12.84 -10.65
C ILE A 76 -15.34 12.62 -9.28
N GLY A 77 -14.74 11.77 -8.43
CA GLY A 77 -15.25 11.54 -7.08
C GLY A 77 -16.40 10.55 -6.95
N GLY A 78 -16.80 9.85 -8.01
CA GLY A 78 -17.93 8.91 -7.98
C GLY A 78 -17.78 7.72 -7.00
N ASN A 79 -16.56 7.46 -6.52
CA ASN A 79 -16.26 6.42 -5.53
C ASN A 79 -16.03 6.96 -4.10
N SER A 80 -16.15 8.28 -3.87
CA SER A 80 -15.87 8.94 -2.59
C SER A 80 -17.01 9.90 -2.21
N LYS A 81 -17.49 9.83 -0.95
CA LYS A 81 -18.46 10.81 -0.41
C LYS A 81 -17.80 11.98 0.33
N LYS A 82 -16.47 12.03 0.40
CA LYS A 82 -15.71 13.08 1.13
C LYS A 82 -14.46 13.49 0.34
N GLY A 83 -14.40 14.75 -0.05
CA GLY A 83 -13.24 15.38 -0.70
C GLY A 83 -13.63 16.14 -1.98
N GLU A 84 -12.96 17.26 -2.22
CA GLU A 84 -13.02 17.95 -3.51
C GLU A 84 -12.36 17.10 -4.60
N SER A 85 -13.05 16.94 -5.73
CA SER A 85 -12.51 16.26 -6.90
C SER A 85 -11.78 17.28 -7.77
N TRP A 86 -10.55 16.96 -8.18
CA TRP A 86 -9.76 17.82 -9.07
C TRP A 86 -10.29 17.87 -10.51
N PHE A 87 -11.21 16.95 -10.86
CA PHE A 87 -11.87 16.90 -12.15
C PHE A 87 -13.37 16.75 -11.99
N ALA A 88 -14.12 17.19 -12.99
CA ALA A 88 -15.55 16.98 -13.13
C ALA A 88 -15.89 16.51 -14.55
N ASN A 89 -17.06 15.90 -14.71
CA ASN A 89 -17.65 15.67 -16.03
C ASN A 89 -18.60 16.82 -16.34
N VAL A 90 -18.24 17.65 -17.32
CA VAL A 90 -19.02 18.80 -17.78
C VAL A 90 -19.39 18.54 -19.24
N ASP A 91 -20.68 18.37 -19.52
CA ASP A 91 -21.20 18.11 -20.88
C ASP A 91 -20.51 16.95 -21.63
N GLY A 92 -20.18 15.87 -20.90
CA GLY A 92 -19.51 14.70 -21.47
C GLY A 92 -17.99 14.87 -21.66
N LYS A 93 -17.42 15.96 -21.15
CA LYS A 93 -15.97 16.23 -21.18
C LYS A 93 -15.40 16.12 -19.78
N LEU A 94 -14.20 15.55 -19.68
CA LEU A 94 -13.46 15.56 -18.42
C LEU A 94 -12.77 16.92 -18.31
N THR A 95 -13.14 17.70 -17.30
CA THR A 95 -12.67 19.07 -17.10
C THR A 95 -11.98 19.18 -15.74
N ALA A 96 -10.80 19.80 -15.70
CA ALA A 96 -10.15 20.12 -14.44
C ALA A 96 -10.93 21.20 -13.67
N ASN A 97 -11.09 21.04 -12.36
CA ASN A 97 -11.79 21.99 -11.48
C ASN A 97 -10.88 23.13 -10.99
N PHE A 98 -9.76 23.33 -11.66
CA PHE A 98 -8.81 24.40 -11.41
C PHE A 98 -8.35 24.98 -12.75
N SER A 99 -7.80 26.19 -12.70
CA SER A 99 -7.24 26.85 -13.89
C SER A 99 -5.73 26.95 -13.75
N VAL A 100 -5.05 26.83 -14.90
CA VAL A 100 -3.61 27.05 -15.01
C VAL A 100 -3.42 28.26 -15.90
N GLU A 101 -2.65 29.23 -15.42
CA GLU A 101 -2.36 30.45 -16.16
C GLU A 101 -1.67 30.10 -17.50
N PRO A 102 -2.06 30.69 -18.65
CA PRO A 102 -1.56 30.27 -19.95
C PRO A 102 -0.03 30.24 -20.08
N SER A 103 0.68 31.16 -19.42
CA SER A 103 2.15 31.18 -19.46
C SER A 103 2.81 30.01 -18.72
N LEU A 104 2.11 29.41 -17.74
CA LEU A 104 2.59 28.29 -16.92
C LEU A 104 2.20 26.93 -17.49
N GLN A 105 1.30 26.88 -18.47
CA GLN A 105 0.77 25.62 -18.98
C GLN A 105 1.83 24.66 -19.54
N PRO A 106 2.83 25.11 -20.34
CA PRO A 106 3.87 24.21 -20.82
C PRO A 106 4.65 23.56 -19.66
N THR A 107 5.08 24.36 -18.69
CA THR A 107 5.81 23.88 -17.50
C THR A 107 4.95 22.93 -16.66
N PHE A 108 3.66 23.25 -16.49
CA PHE A 108 2.73 22.41 -15.75
C PHE A 108 2.49 21.06 -16.46
N HIS A 109 2.40 21.08 -17.79
CA HIS A 109 2.32 19.86 -18.61
C HIS A 109 3.57 18.99 -18.42
N ASP A 110 4.76 19.58 -18.52
CA ASP A 110 6.04 18.86 -18.36
C ASP A 110 6.17 18.22 -16.98
N PHE A 111 5.88 18.97 -15.90
CA PHE A 111 5.91 18.42 -14.54
C PHE A 111 4.84 17.36 -14.32
N THR A 112 3.65 17.52 -14.91
CA THR A 112 2.61 16.50 -14.86
C THR A 112 3.07 15.23 -15.57
N LYS A 113 3.70 15.36 -16.75
CA LYS A 113 4.26 14.24 -17.50
C LYS A 113 5.36 13.53 -16.72
N GLU A 114 6.29 14.27 -16.14
CA GLU A 114 7.38 13.72 -15.34
C GLU A 114 6.86 12.93 -14.13
N LEU A 115 5.85 13.46 -13.42
CA LEU A 115 5.23 12.76 -12.31
C LEU A 115 4.49 11.49 -12.75
N ILE A 116 3.80 11.54 -13.90
CA ILE A 116 3.15 10.36 -14.48
C ILE A 116 4.19 9.29 -14.82
N ASP A 117 5.28 9.68 -15.48
CA ASP A 117 6.35 8.77 -15.89
C ASP A 117 7.04 8.15 -14.68
N PHE A 118 7.37 8.96 -13.68
CA PHE A 118 7.91 8.49 -12.41
C PHE A 118 6.98 7.46 -11.74
N HIS A 119 5.68 7.76 -11.69
CA HIS A 119 4.70 6.86 -11.08
C HIS A 119 4.48 5.57 -11.88
N LEU A 120 4.45 5.64 -13.21
CA LEU A 120 4.36 4.47 -14.08
C LEU A 120 5.61 3.60 -14.00
N ALA A 121 6.81 4.20 -14.00
CA ALA A 121 8.07 3.48 -13.82
C ALA A 121 8.13 2.81 -12.45
N LYS A 122 7.84 3.55 -11.38
CA LYS A 122 7.77 3.01 -10.01
C LYS A 122 6.71 1.92 -9.86
N TYR A 123 5.59 2.01 -10.58
CA TYR A 123 4.58 0.95 -10.60
C TYR A 123 5.04 -0.27 -11.40
N ALA A 124 5.68 -0.06 -12.56
CA ALA A 124 6.18 -1.12 -13.41
C ALA A 124 7.27 -1.96 -12.74
N GLU A 125 8.19 -1.32 -12.00
CA GLU A 125 9.21 -2.05 -11.23
C GLU A 125 8.55 -2.93 -10.16
N ARG A 126 7.62 -2.37 -9.36
CA ARG A 126 6.86 -3.16 -8.37
C ARG A 126 6.06 -4.30 -9.00
N ALA A 127 5.46 -4.09 -10.18
CA ALA A 127 4.71 -5.11 -10.90
C ALA A 127 5.62 -6.19 -11.50
N ARG A 128 6.83 -5.82 -11.97
CA ARG A 128 7.86 -6.75 -12.45
C ARG A 128 8.37 -7.60 -11.31
N GLU A 129 8.75 -6.98 -10.19
CA GLU A 129 9.18 -7.68 -8.98
C GLU A 129 8.10 -8.66 -8.52
N LYS A 130 6.83 -8.26 -8.47
CA LYS A 130 5.73 -9.16 -8.13
C LYS A 130 5.58 -10.33 -9.11
N SER A 131 5.80 -10.11 -10.41
CA SER A 131 5.73 -11.15 -11.43
C SER A 131 6.95 -12.09 -11.42
N GLU A 132 8.15 -11.57 -11.16
CA GLU A 132 9.38 -12.36 -11.03
C GLU A 132 9.34 -13.20 -9.76
N LEU A 133 8.84 -12.65 -8.64
CA LEU A 133 8.57 -13.40 -7.42
C LEU A 133 7.57 -14.54 -7.64
N ALA A 134 6.57 -14.36 -8.51
CA ALA A 134 5.60 -15.41 -8.86
C ALA A 134 6.19 -16.50 -9.77
N LEU A 135 7.17 -16.18 -10.62
CA LEU A 135 7.86 -17.15 -11.49
C LEU A 135 8.96 -17.93 -10.74
N VAL A 136 9.65 -17.31 -9.79
CA VAL A 136 10.62 -17.99 -8.92
C VAL A 136 9.92 -19.00 -7.97
N GLN A 137 8.64 -18.77 -7.64
CA GLN A 137 7.82 -19.73 -6.89
C GLN A 137 7.36 -20.95 -7.70
N THR A 138 7.41 -20.93 -9.03
CA THR A 138 6.94 -22.03 -9.89
C THR A 138 8.05 -22.88 -10.52
N ASP A 139 9.31 -22.46 -10.42
CA ASP A 139 10.45 -23.17 -11.04
C ASP A 139 11.45 -23.79 -10.05
N THR A 140 11.01 -24.10 -8.83
CA THR A 140 11.80 -24.90 -7.87
C THR A 140 11.24 -26.31 -7.73
N LEU A 141 11.90 -27.28 -8.37
CA LEU A 141 12.14 -28.63 -7.86
C LEU A 141 13.38 -29.18 -8.62
N PRO A 142 14.41 -29.67 -7.91
CA PRO A 142 14.25 -30.82 -7.05
C PRO A 142 14.74 -30.64 -5.60
N ALA A 143 14.07 -31.41 -4.74
CA ALA A 143 14.42 -31.83 -3.39
C ALA A 143 15.85 -31.56 -2.88
N ALA A 144 15.95 -30.75 -1.82
CA ALA A 144 16.85 -30.98 -0.71
C ALA A 144 16.22 -30.39 0.57
N ALA A 145 16.24 -31.18 1.63
CA ALA A 145 15.56 -30.94 2.90
C ALA A 145 15.97 -29.60 3.57
N ASN A 146 14.97 -28.83 4.02
CA ASN A 146 14.95 -28.09 5.29
C ASN A 146 13.50 -27.63 5.57
N GLU A 147 12.95 -28.08 6.70
CA GLU A 147 11.53 -28.08 7.07
C GLU A 147 11.06 -26.73 7.65
N GLY A 148 11.03 -25.63 6.88
CA GLY A 148 10.60 -24.31 7.40
C GLY A 148 9.61 -23.57 6.51
N THR A 149 8.65 -22.86 7.11
CA THR A 149 7.76 -21.92 6.40
C THR A 149 8.50 -20.61 6.15
N LEU A 150 8.54 -20.16 4.90
CA LEU A 150 9.13 -18.86 4.53
C LEU A 150 8.21 -17.71 4.95
N LEU A 151 8.72 -16.79 5.77
CA LEU A 151 8.00 -15.59 6.20
C LEU A 151 8.72 -14.30 5.76
N PRO A 152 7.97 -13.21 5.48
CA PRO A 152 8.53 -11.88 5.27
C PRO A 152 9.34 -11.42 6.50
N TYR A 153 10.60 -10.99 6.32
CA TYR A 153 11.46 -10.48 7.39
C TYR A 153 11.83 -9.01 7.18
N PHE A 154 11.58 -8.21 8.22
CA PHE A 154 11.85 -6.79 8.24
C PHE A 154 12.92 -6.45 9.28
N PRO A 155 13.97 -5.67 8.94
CA PRO A 155 14.99 -5.30 9.91
C PRO A 155 14.47 -4.52 11.12
N ASN A 156 13.32 -3.83 10.99
CA ASN A 156 12.60 -3.25 12.12
C ASN A 156 11.12 -3.03 11.80
N LEU A 157 10.33 -2.72 12.84
CA LEU A 157 8.89 -2.49 12.73
C LEU A 157 8.53 -1.28 11.86
N LYS A 158 9.36 -0.22 11.83
CA LYS A 158 9.11 0.95 10.96
C LYS A 158 9.15 0.56 9.48
N ILE A 159 10.10 -0.28 9.09
CA ILE A 159 10.24 -0.80 7.72
C ILE A 159 9.06 -1.72 7.39
N ALA A 160 8.69 -2.63 8.30
CA ALA A 160 7.51 -3.48 8.12
C ALA A 160 6.29 -2.62 7.78
N CYS A 161 5.97 -1.65 8.63
CA CYS A 161 4.78 -0.83 8.45
C CYS A 161 4.85 0.11 7.24
N GLY A 162 6.03 0.66 6.93
CA GLY A 162 6.26 1.47 5.72
C GLY A 162 6.03 0.65 4.44
N HIS A 163 6.55 -0.57 4.41
CA HIS A 163 6.34 -1.56 3.35
C HIS A 163 4.85 -1.85 3.16
N PHE A 164 4.10 -2.14 4.22
CA PHE A 164 2.67 -2.48 4.12
C PHE A 164 1.78 -1.27 3.80
N LYS A 165 2.03 -0.07 4.35
CA LYS A 165 1.23 1.14 4.06
C LYS A 165 1.39 1.64 2.63
N THR A 166 2.61 1.60 2.12
CA THR A 166 2.93 2.15 0.80
C THR A 166 3.05 1.06 -0.27
N GLY A 167 2.98 -0.21 0.10
CA GLY A 167 3.24 -1.33 -0.80
C GLY A 167 4.62 -1.21 -1.47
N THR A 168 5.59 -0.59 -0.79
CA THR A 168 6.96 -0.41 -1.30
C THR A 168 7.66 -1.74 -1.21
N HIS A 169 8.01 -2.34 -2.34
CA HIS A 169 8.75 -3.59 -2.42
C HIS A 169 10.25 -3.31 -2.26
N ASP A 170 10.66 -2.71 -1.15
CA ASP A 170 12.05 -2.87 -0.73
C ASP A 170 12.28 -4.37 -0.50
N GLU A 171 13.47 -4.86 -0.83
CA GLU A 171 13.90 -6.26 -0.72
C GLU A 171 13.59 -6.82 0.68
N VAL A 172 12.38 -7.36 0.88
CA VAL A 172 12.01 -8.06 2.09
C VAL A 172 12.69 -9.41 2.00
N GLU A 173 13.78 -9.54 2.75
CA GLU A 173 14.40 -10.83 2.98
C GLU A 173 13.33 -11.82 3.46
N SER A 174 13.34 -13.03 2.90
CA SER A 174 12.47 -14.11 3.38
C SER A 174 13.28 -14.98 4.32
N MET A 175 12.74 -15.20 5.51
CA MET A 175 13.38 -16.05 6.51
C MET A 175 12.54 -17.30 6.71
N ALA A 176 13.16 -18.47 6.55
CA ALA A 176 12.50 -19.74 6.82
C ALA A 176 12.45 -19.97 8.34
N ILE A 177 11.25 -20.20 8.86
CA ILE A 177 11.04 -20.57 10.26
C ILE A 177 10.26 -21.88 10.32
N ASP A 178 10.78 -22.80 11.11
CA ASP A 178 10.10 -24.04 11.46
C ASP A 178 9.20 -23.82 12.68
N LEU A 179 7.98 -23.34 12.42
CA LEU A 179 6.91 -23.28 13.42
C LEU A 179 5.59 -23.78 12.80
N PRO A 180 4.77 -24.51 13.58
CA PRO A 180 3.48 -24.97 13.09
C PRO A 180 2.50 -23.80 12.94
N ASN A 181 1.55 -23.94 12.00
CA ASN A 181 0.44 -23.01 11.77
C ASN A 181 0.83 -21.59 11.33
N LEU A 182 1.95 -21.45 10.62
CA LEU A 182 2.33 -20.18 10.01
C LEU A 182 1.56 -19.94 8.71
N ASN A 183 1.03 -18.73 8.57
CA ASN A 183 0.45 -18.21 7.33
C ASN A 183 1.26 -16.99 6.87
N PRO A 184 2.00 -17.07 5.73
CA PRO A 184 2.81 -15.97 5.21
C PRO A 184 2.05 -14.69 4.84
N GLU A 185 0.74 -14.77 4.61
CA GLU A 185 -0.10 -13.59 4.34
C GLU A 185 -0.48 -12.84 5.62
N MET A 186 -0.44 -13.51 6.77
CA MET A 186 -0.89 -12.97 8.06
C MET A 186 0.25 -12.75 9.05
N HIS A 187 1.39 -13.41 8.83
CA HIS A 187 2.54 -13.38 9.72
C HIS A 187 3.76 -12.78 9.06
N PHE A 188 4.58 -12.11 9.87
CA PHE A 188 5.85 -11.55 9.46
C PHE A 188 6.83 -11.51 10.63
N LEU A 189 8.10 -11.34 10.30
CA LEU A 189 9.20 -11.22 11.24
C LEU A 189 9.70 -9.79 11.27
N ALA A 190 10.03 -9.28 12.45
CA ALA A 190 10.74 -8.02 12.58
C ALA A 190 11.72 -8.04 13.75
N ARG A 191 12.81 -7.26 13.69
CA ARG A 191 13.66 -7.09 14.88
C ARG A 191 13.12 -6.03 15.84
N ALA A 192 13.26 -6.34 17.12
CA ALA A 192 13.08 -5.38 18.19
C ALA A 192 14.11 -4.25 18.09
N SER A 193 13.71 -3.04 18.46
CA SER A 193 14.62 -1.90 18.57
C SER A 193 14.33 -1.11 19.85
N GLY A 194 15.38 -0.79 20.59
CA GLY A 194 15.34 -0.07 21.85
C GLY A 194 15.01 -0.96 23.06
N ASN A 195 14.96 -0.32 24.23
CA ASN A 195 14.96 -1.01 25.53
C ASN A 195 13.61 -1.03 26.24
N SER A 196 12.55 -0.50 25.64
CA SER A 196 11.26 -0.36 26.32
C SER A 196 10.58 -1.67 26.74
N MET A 197 10.98 -2.80 26.15
CA MET A 197 10.39 -4.11 26.42
C MET A 197 11.35 -5.09 27.08
N ASN A 198 12.55 -4.66 27.50
CA ASN A 198 13.59 -5.52 28.09
C ASN A 198 13.39 -5.85 29.58
N GLY A 199 12.24 -5.50 30.16
CA GLY A 199 11.90 -5.80 31.55
C GLY A 199 10.91 -6.96 31.71
N GLY A 200 10.64 -7.33 32.96
CA GLY A 200 9.67 -8.39 33.30
C GLY A 200 10.22 -9.81 33.18
N LYS A 201 9.31 -10.80 33.14
CA LYS A 201 9.67 -12.24 33.18
C LYS A 201 10.13 -12.79 31.82
N THR A 202 9.71 -12.16 30.75
CA THR A 202 10.03 -12.51 29.35
C THR A 202 10.52 -11.23 28.67
N PRO A 203 11.78 -10.82 28.91
CA PRO A 203 12.31 -9.59 28.35
C PRO A 203 12.43 -9.72 26.82
N ILE A 204 12.15 -8.63 26.11
CA ILE A 204 12.45 -8.48 24.68
C ILE A 204 13.62 -7.52 24.58
N LEU A 205 14.76 -8.02 24.14
CA LEU A 205 16.01 -7.27 24.03
C LEU A 205 16.10 -6.57 22.67
N ASP A 206 16.90 -5.51 22.61
CA ASP A 206 17.24 -4.86 21.35
C ASP A 206 17.88 -5.89 20.39
N GLY A 207 17.38 -5.95 19.16
CA GLY A 207 17.84 -6.90 18.16
C GLY A 207 17.12 -8.26 18.16
N ASP A 208 16.29 -8.59 19.15
CA ASP A 208 15.53 -9.85 19.18
C ASP A 208 14.65 -10.02 17.93
N LEU A 209 14.59 -11.24 17.40
CA LEU A 209 13.71 -11.57 16.29
C LEU A 209 12.30 -11.86 16.79
N LEU A 210 11.31 -11.14 16.26
CA LEU A 210 9.93 -11.19 16.72
C LEU A 210 9.00 -11.70 15.63
N LEU A 211 8.15 -12.67 15.96
CA LEU A 211 7.05 -13.12 15.11
C LEU A 211 5.77 -12.33 15.42
N PHE A 212 5.21 -11.71 14.40
CA PHE A 212 3.97 -10.94 14.46
C PHE A 212 2.86 -11.56 13.65
N GLU A 213 1.62 -11.29 14.06
CA GLU A 213 0.38 -11.58 13.34
C GLU A 213 -0.38 -10.26 13.10
N PHE A 214 -0.83 -9.99 11.87
CA PHE A 214 -1.62 -8.80 11.57
C PHE A 214 -2.98 -8.80 12.27
N VAL A 215 -3.39 -7.62 12.74
CA VAL A 215 -4.75 -7.38 13.21
C VAL A 215 -5.62 -6.93 12.04
N THR A 216 -6.55 -7.78 11.64
CA THR A 216 -7.59 -7.50 10.65
C THR A 216 -8.96 -7.37 11.32
N SER A 217 -9.97 -6.90 10.58
CA SER A 217 -11.36 -6.83 11.05
C SER A 217 -11.90 -8.18 11.53
N THR A 218 -11.34 -9.29 11.03
CA THR A 218 -11.73 -10.66 11.38
C THR A 218 -10.85 -11.30 12.48
N THR A 219 -9.68 -10.72 12.78
CA THR A 219 -8.69 -11.30 13.73
C THR A 219 -8.38 -10.41 14.94
N ALA A 220 -9.03 -9.24 15.03
CA ALA A 220 -8.81 -8.26 16.10
C ALA A 220 -8.90 -8.87 17.51
N GLY A 221 -9.92 -9.69 17.77
CA GLY A 221 -10.08 -10.40 19.04
C GLY A 221 -9.93 -9.50 20.27
N SER A 222 -9.59 -10.10 21.42
CA SER A 222 -9.20 -9.33 22.61
C SER A 222 -7.75 -8.89 22.50
N ILE A 223 -7.51 -7.59 22.67
CA ILE A 223 -6.17 -6.99 22.71
C ILE A 223 -5.65 -6.77 24.13
N THR A 224 -6.52 -6.77 25.14
CA THR A 224 -6.14 -6.51 26.53
C THR A 224 -5.20 -7.59 27.06
N GLY A 225 -4.10 -7.17 27.66
CA GLY A 225 -3.03 -8.02 28.18
C GLY A 225 -2.09 -8.56 27.09
N LYS A 226 -2.26 -8.17 25.83
CA LYS A 226 -1.39 -8.59 24.72
C LYS A 226 -0.37 -7.52 24.37
N THR A 227 0.78 -7.98 23.90
CA THR A 227 1.83 -7.11 23.36
C THR A 227 1.49 -6.79 21.91
N MET A 228 1.30 -5.51 21.62
CA MET A 228 0.85 -5.02 20.32
C MET A 228 1.89 -4.08 19.72
N ALA A 229 2.11 -4.21 18.41
CA ALA A 229 2.69 -3.17 17.60
C ALA A 229 1.64 -2.07 17.39
N VAL A 230 1.92 -0.88 17.91
CA VAL A 230 1.05 0.28 17.84
C VAL A 230 1.69 1.31 16.94
N GLU A 231 0.91 1.77 15.97
CA GLU A 231 1.24 2.89 15.11
C GLU A 231 0.72 4.19 15.74
N ILE A 232 1.57 5.21 15.79
CA ILE A 232 1.24 6.57 16.24
C ILE A 232 1.54 7.52 15.11
N GLN A 233 0.61 8.43 14.83
CA GLN A 233 0.85 9.54 13.93
C GLN A 233 1.20 10.80 14.73
N ASP A 234 2.33 11.43 14.41
CA ASP A 234 2.72 12.71 15.02
C ASP A 234 2.03 13.91 14.36
N GLU A 235 2.26 15.11 14.91
CA GLU A 235 1.67 16.37 14.43
C GLU A 235 2.09 16.74 13.00
N SER A 236 3.21 16.20 12.52
CA SER A 236 3.68 16.38 11.14
C SER A 236 3.08 15.35 10.17
N GLY A 237 2.37 14.36 10.70
CA GLY A 237 1.75 13.28 9.93
C GLY A 237 2.67 12.06 9.73
N ASP A 238 3.87 12.07 10.33
CA ASP A 238 4.81 10.96 10.25
C ASP A 238 4.39 9.82 11.19
N ASN A 239 4.61 8.59 10.73
CA ASN A 239 4.25 7.41 11.50
C ASN A 239 5.43 6.93 12.34
N GLN A 240 5.16 6.76 13.63
CA GLN A 240 6.04 6.14 14.61
C GLN A 240 5.44 4.81 15.06
N TYR A 241 6.29 3.87 15.47
CA TYR A 241 5.87 2.53 15.84
C TYR A 241 6.44 2.14 17.19
N LEU A 242 5.57 1.65 18.07
CA LEU A 242 5.90 1.21 19.42
C LEU A 242 5.46 -0.23 19.63
N LEU A 243 6.20 -0.97 20.45
CA LEU A 243 5.77 -2.26 20.96
C LEU A 243 5.36 -2.08 22.44
N ARG A 244 4.09 -2.32 22.77
CA ARG A 244 3.57 -2.08 24.14
C ARG A 244 2.54 -3.14 24.54
N VAL A 245 2.44 -3.40 25.83
CA VAL A 245 1.35 -4.21 26.39
C VAL A 245 0.10 -3.33 26.53
N VAL A 246 -1.01 -3.75 25.92
CA VAL A 246 -2.28 -3.04 26.06
C VAL A 246 -2.92 -3.43 27.39
N GLN A 247 -3.21 -2.45 28.23
CA GLN A 247 -3.97 -2.61 29.47
C GLN A 247 -5.30 -1.88 29.36
N LYS A 248 -6.32 -2.37 30.05
CA LYS A 248 -7.62 -1.72 30.15
C LYS A 248 -7.89 -1.46 31.63
N ASP A 249 -8.20 -0.21 31.98
CA ASP A 249 -8.54 0.13 33.37
C ASP A 249 -10.00 -0.16 33.70
N LYS A 250 -10.41 0.17 34.92
CA LYS A 250 -11.77 -0.04 35.42
C LYS A 250 -12.80 0.89 34.77
N GLU A 251 -12.35 2.03 34.24
CA GLU A 251 -13.17 3.02 33.55
C GLU A 251 -13.32 2.69 32.06
N GLY A 252 -12.59 1.69 31.58
CA GLY A 252 -12.63 1.17 30.24
C GLY A 252 -11.64 1.83 29.28
N GLN A 253 -10.74 2.69 29.78
CA GLN A 253 -9.70 3.34 28.98
C GLN A 253 -8.56 2.36 28.71
N TYR A 254 -7.92 2.51 27.56
CA TYR A 254 -6.78 1.70 27.16
C TYR A 254 -5.48 2.42 27.44
N TRP A 255 -4.52 1.69 28.01
CA TRP A 255 -3.19 2.17 28.36
C TRP A 255 -2.13 1.30 27.68
N LEU A 256 -1.06 1.94 27.20
CA LEU A 256 0.09 1.28 26.58
C LEU A 256 1.23 1.24 27.58
N LYS A 257 1.51 0.04 28.10
CA LYS A 257 2.52 -0.22 29.11
C LYS A 257 3.81 -0.78 28.51
N ALA A 258 4.94 -0.19 28.88
CA ALA A 258 6.26 -0.76 28.68
C ALA A 258 6.56 -1.83 29.74
N ASN A 259 7.31 -2.88 29.37
CA ASN A 259 7.77 -3.86 30.36
C ASN A 259 9.01 -3.37 31.13
N ASN A 260 9.79 -2.48 30.52
CA ASN A 260 10.87 -1.80 31.22
C ASN A 260 10.29 -0.70 32.13
N PRO A 261 10.59 -0.71 33.44
CA PRO A 261 10.08 0.28 34.40
C PRO A 261 10.59 1.70 34.19
N ASP A 262 11.64 1.90 33.41
CA ASP A 262 12.20 3.23 33.10
C ASP A 262 11.35 4.03 32.09
N TYR A 263 10.28 3.43 31.56
CA TYR A 263 9.40 4.03 30.58
C TYR A 263 7.99 4.24 31.14
N ASP A 264 7.44 5.44 30.88
CA ASP A 264 6.13 5.81 31.37
C ASP A 264 4.96 5.04 30.73
N LEU A 265 3.87 4.96 31.47
CA LEU A 265 2.59 4.46 30.98
C LEU A 265 1.93 5.52 30.09
N MET A 266 1.48 5.13 28.91
CA MET A 266 0.89 6.06 27.93
C MET A 266 -0.61 5.81 27.77
N LEU A 267 -1.43 6.86 27.84
CA LEU A 267 -2.87 6.76 27.56
C LEU A 267 -3.10 6.61 26.06
N ALA A 268 -3.87 5.60 25.64
CA ALA A 268 -4.22 5.42 24.25
C ALA A 268 -5.24 6.49 23.81
N ASN A 269 -5.03 7.06 22.62
CA ASN A 269 -5.91 8.06 22.02
C ASN A 269 -6.25 7.69 20.57
N GLU A 270 -7.02 8.53 19.89
CA GLU A 270 -7.51 8.26 18.54
C GLU A 270 -6.43 8.29 17.44
N SER A 271 -5.25 8.88 17.71
CA SER A 271 -4.13 8.85 16.75
C SER A 271 -3.34 7.54 16.81
N MET A 272 -3.69 6.63 17.72
CA MET A 272 -3.02 5.35 17.90
C MET A 272 -3.81 4.20 17.28
N ARG A 273 -3.13 3.37 16.50
CA ARG A 273 -3.74 2.19 15.86
C ARG A 273 -2.98 0.92 16.19
N THR A 274 -3.70 -0.10 16.65
CA THR A 274 -3.13 -1.45 16.79
C THR A 274 -2.97 -2.08 15.41
N LEU A 275 -1.74 -2.45 15.07
CA LEU A 275 -1.40 -2.97 13.75
C LEU A 275 -1.22 -4.48 13.75
N ALA A 276 -0.41 -4.98 14.67
CA ALA A 276 -0.05 -6.39 14.74
C ALA A 276 0.11 -6.84 16.19
N ARG A 277 -0.14 -8.12 16.42
CA ARG A 277 0.01 -8.78 17.72
C ARG A 277 1.33 -9.54 17.73
N LEU A 278 2.13 -9.38 18.77
CA LEU A 278 3.30 -10.23 18.99
C LEU A 278 2.81 -11.65 19.32
N LYS A 279 3.31 -12.64 18.58
CA LYS A 279 3.03 -14.06 18.81
C LYS A 279 4.11 -14.68 19.68
N GLN A 280 5.37 -14.44 19.34
CA GLN A 280 6.50 -15.07 19.99
C GLN A 280 7.79 -14.31 19.70
N VAL A 281 8.75 -14.37 20.63
CA VAL A 281 10.15 -14.04 20.39
C VAL A 281 10.83 -15.31 19.87
N ILE A 282 11.42 -15.26 18.68
CA ILE A 282 12.16 -16.36 18.10
C ILE A 282 13.52 -16.38 18.78
N GLY A 283 13.74 -17.36 19.66
CA GLY A 283 15.08 -17.63 20.19
C GLY A 283 15.95 -18.23 19.09
N GLU A 284 17.23 -17.88 19.09
CA GLU A 284 18.25 -18.68 18.40
C GLU A 284 18.35 -20.09 18.99
#